data_AF-A0A804IE73-F1
#
_entry.id   AF-A0A804IE73-F1
#
_cell.length_a   1.000
_cell.length_b   1.000
_cell.length_c   1.000
_cell.angle_alpha   90.00
_cell.angle_beta   90.00
_cell.angle_gamma   90.00
#
_symmetry.space_group_name_H-M   'P 1'
#
loop_
_entity.id
_entity.type
_entity.pdbx_description
1 polymer ?
#
loop_
_entity_poly.entity_id
_entity_poly.type
_entity_poly.pdbx_seq_one_letter_code
_entity_poly.pdbx_strand_id
1 'polypeptide(L)'
;MMEKEEEVDGNQRAGQEGTMDLPLPDPGPVKEDVLSFSCDQCDKETVHKIAQLLNPGLAGACVDNTTGLFRGPATVAVLIRKEMVDYITPRSETFVAETMAQGDGNADPAEEASDDPADIVSDIVDEFARSKRNFFSRVSAWILSDSREDKIDDFVQEMETNAFWPMDRREVIAETLLRNVDFKNAYHCSMKFESEQQLAEHRDSCGFRIAECTNDGCRVKFSAAHREKHDAECPFKILPCEQKCPESIMRREMDRHCITVCPMKLMNCPFYQIGCQSAFPQCTLEKHCEEFLHSHLLYVLQVIHKQEVSEEEMEQRAQLLEKSECQKELSEALDVRSLTMAVKEQEAKMKKLERDLSIAS
;
A
#
# COMPACT_ATOMS: atom_id res chain seq x y z
N MET A 1 95.19 41.78 -36.59
CA MET A 1 95.28 41.25 -35.21
C MET A 1 94.60 39.89 -35.25
N MET A 2 95.41 38.88 -35.57
CA MET A 2 95.76 37.71 -34.73
C MET A 2 94.82 36.55 -35.08
N GLU A 3 95.24 35.70 -36.03
CA GLU A 3 95.76 34.32 -35.82
C GLU A 3 94.61 33.33 -36.16
N LYS A 4 94.61 32.48 -37.21
CA LYS A 4 95.43 31.26 -37.47
C LYS A 4 95.55 30.42 -36.20
N GLU A 5 95.21 29.14 -36.09
CA GLU A 5 95.09 27.97 -36.96
C GLU A 5 94.35 26.91 -36.12
N GLU A 6 93.58 25.99 -36.73
CA GLU A 6 93.87 24.55 -36.63
C GLU A 6 92.90 23.73 -37.49
N GLU A 7 93.56 22.92 -38.31
CA GLU A 7 93.15 21.87 -39.23
C GLU A 7 93.00 20.58 -38.37
N VAL A 8 92.16 19.60 -38.64
CA VAL A 8 92.48 18.38 -39.43
C VAL A 8 91.44 17.30 -39.07
N ASP A 9 90.81 16.77 -40.12
CA ASP A 9 90.49 15.36 -40.42
C ASP A 9 89.64 14.48 -39.48
N GLY A 10 88.96 13.50 -40.09
CA GLY A 10 88.54 12.30 -39.35
C GLY A 10 87.19 11.70 -39.67
N ASN A 11 86.91 11.45 -40.94
CA ASN A 11 86.01 10.42 -41.46
C ASN A 11 85.76 9.21 -40.51
N GLN A 12 84.49 8.82 -40.23
CA GLN A 12 84.01 7.41 -40.31
C GLN A 12 82.53 7.18 -39.87
N ARG A 13 81.74 6.75 -40.86
CA ARG A 13 80.93 5.50 -40.94
C ARG A 13 79.73 5.22 -40.02
N ALA A 14 78.76 4.55 -40.67
CA ALA A 14 77.56 3.83 -40.21
C ALA A 14 76.34 4.75 -40.00
N GLY A 15 75.27 4.71 -40.80
CA GLY A 15 74.64 3.59 -41.48
C GLY A 15 73.39 3.21 -40.70
N GLN A 16 72.21 3.67 -41.12
CA GLN A 16 70.95 2.93 -41.00
C GLN A 16 69.79 3.63 -41.71
N GLU A 17 68.99 2.77 -42.30
CA GLU A 17 67.86 3.01 -43.20
C GLU A 17 66.63 3.55 -42.48
N GLY A 18 65.81 4.29 -43.24
CA GLY A 18 64.34 4.26 -43.15
C GLY A 18 63.69 5.04 -42.02
N THR A 19 62.81 5.98 -42.35
CA THR A 19 61.38 5.73 -42.58
C THR A 19 60.67 7.06 -42.90
N MET A 20 59.64 6.97 -43.73
CA MET A 20 58.84 8.11 -44.19
C MET A 20 58.01 8.67 -43.02
N ASP A 21 58.12 9.97 -42.77
CA ASP A 21 57.23 10.68 -41.85
C ASP A 21 55.80 10.68 -42.41
N LEU A 22 54.89 9.98 -41.71
CA LEU A 22 53.45 10.12 -41.86
C LEU A 22 52.96 11.26 -40.98
N PRO A 23 52.06 12.15 -41.45
CA PRO A 23 51.54 13.22 -40.62
C PRO A 23 50.61 12.63 -39.55
N LEU A 24 50.87 12.98 -38.29
CA LEU A 24 50.01 12.65 -37.15
C LEU A 24 48.60 13.20 -37.39
N PRO A 25 47.53 12.41 -37.17
CA PRO A 25 46.19 12.94 -37.19
C PRO A 25 45.98 13.84 -35.96
N ASP A 26 45.51 15.05 -36.22
CA ASP A 26 45.01 16.00 -35.23
C ASP A 26 44.02 15.30 -34.29
N PRO A 27 44.22 15.31 -32.94
CA PRO A 27 43.20 14.84 -32.04
C PRO A 27 42.02 15.83 -32.14
N GLY A 28 41.06 15.48 -32.99
CA GLY A 28 39.80 16.20 -33.10
C GLY A 28 39.19 16.43 -31.71
N PRO A 29 38.38 17.49 -31.54
CA PRO A 29 37.89 17.89 -30.23
C PRO A 29 37.19 16.71 -29.58
N VAL A 30 37.72 16.28 -28.43
CA VAL A 30 37.06 15.35 -27.53
C VAL A 30 35.72 15.99 -27.23
N LYS A 31 34.63 15.44 -27.79
CA LYS A 31 33.29 15.79 -27.35
C LYS A 31 33.18 15.27 -25.93
N GLU A 32 33.52 16.11 -24.95
CA GLU A 32 33.05 15.93 -23.58
C GLU A 32 31.55 15.65 -23.65
N ASP A 33 31.09 14.63 -22.93
CA ASP A 33 29.68 14.27 -22.83
C ASP A 33 28.89 15.54 -22.46
N VAL A 34 28.21 16.13 -23.46
CA VAL A 34 27.52 17.43 -23.35
C VAL A 34 26.36 17.38 -22.34
N LEU A 35 25.99 16.18 -21.89
CA LEU A 35 24.95 15.91 -20.91
C LEU A 35 25.55 15.75 -19.49
N SER A 36 25.77 16.86 -18.80
CA SER A 36 26.39 16.87 -17.46
C SER A 36 25.40 16.76 -16.30
N PHE A 37 24.10 17.02 -16.52
CA PHE A 37 23.09 17.02 -15.47
C PHE A 37 22.19 15.79 -15.54
N SER A 38 22.11 14.98 -14.49
CA SER A 38 21.25 13.79 -14.42
C SER A 38 20.10 13.97 -13.44
N CYS A 39 18.96 13.35 -13.73
CA CYS A 39 17.87 13.26 -12.76
C CYS A 39 18.24 12.33 -11.60
N ASP A 40 17.87 12.72 -10.38
CA ASP A 40 18.13 12.00 -9.13
C ASP A 40 16.89 11.30 -8.55
N GLN A 41 15.75 11.39 -9.25
CA GLN A 41 14.48 10.86 -8.77
C GLN A 41 14.42 9.34 -8.88
N CYS A 42 14.02 8.72 -7.79
CA CYS A 42 13.84 7.28 -7.64
C CYS A 42 12.42 6.97 -7.15
N ASP A 43 12.00 5.73 -7.37
CA ASP A 43 10.73 5.23 -6.85
C ASP A 43 10.73 5.22 -5.32
N LYS A 44 9.82 5.98 -4.72
CA LYS A 44 9.81 6.19 -3.27
C LYS A 44 9.36 4.96 -2.49
N GLU A 45 8.50 4.11 -3.05
CA GLU A 45 8.10 2.86 -2.41
C GLU A 45 9.31 1.91 -2.33
N THR A 46 10.06 1.77 -3.42
CA THR A 46 11.27 0.94 -3.46
C THR A 46 12.38 1.50 -2.56
N VAL A 47 12.62 2.83 -2.57
CA VAL A 47 13.57 3.48 -1.64
C VAL A 47 13.20 3.19 -0.19
N HIS A 48 11.92 3.32 0.17
CA HIS A 48 11.46 3.05 1.54
C HIS A 48 11.67 1.60 1.93
N LYS A 49 11.35 0.64 1.04
CA LYS A 49 11.61 -0.79 1.27
C LYS A 49 13.09 -1.07 1.51
N ILE A 50 13.98 -0.56 0.64
CA ILE A 50 15.43 -0.72 0.81
C ILE A 50 15.90 -0.11 2.14
N ALA A 51 15.43 1.08 2.49
CA ALA A 51 15.75 1.73 3.75
C ALA A 51 15.28 0.95 4.99
N GLN A 52 14.18 0.18 4.89
CA GLN A 52 13.73 -0.72 5.96
C GLN A 52 14.70 -1.87 6.19
N LEU A 53 15.34 -2.42 5.15
CA LEU A 53 16.29 -3.54 5.23
C LEU A 53 17.60 -3.18 5.98
N LEU A 54 18.01 -1.92 5.90
CA LEU A 54 19.29 -1.48 6.47
C LEU A 54 19.39 -1.67 7.99
N ASN A 55 18.28 -1.47 8.70
CA ASN A 55 18.28 -1.47 10.17
C ASN A 55 18.36 -2.90 10.76
N PRO A 56 17.56 -3.89 10.29
CA PRO A 56 17.75 -5.29 10.64
C PRO A 56 19.12 -5.83 10.23
N GLY A 57 19.64 -5.45 9.05
CA GLY A 57 20.97 -5.84 8.61
C GLY A 57 22.08 -5.34 9.54
N LEU A 58 22.00 -4.07 9.96
CA LEU A 58 22.90 -3.49 10.95
C LEU A 58 22.79 -4.21 12.30
N ALA A 59 21.57 -4.45 12.79
CA ALA A 59 21.34 -5.15 14.04
C ALA A 59 21.92 -6.58 14.01
N GLY A 60 21.70 -7.32 12.92
CA GLY A 60 22.31 -8.64 12.69
C GLY A 60 23.83 -8.59 12.74
N ALA A 61 24.44 -7.65 12.03
CA ALA A 61 25.88 -7.44 12.07
C ALA A 61 26.40 -7.05 13.47
N CYS A 62 25.63 -6.26 14.23
CA CYS A 62 25.98 -5.92 15.62
C CYS A 62 25.92 -7.15 16.52
N VAL A 63 24.84 -7.94 16.45
CA VAL A 63 24.68 -9.19 17.22
C VAL A 63 25.80 -10.18 16.91
N ASP A 64 26.19 -10.31 15.64
CA ASP A 64 27.18 -11.27 15.18
C ASP A 64 28.64 -10.85 15.46
N ASN A 65 28.92 -9.54 15.56
CA ASN A 65 30.26 -9.00 15.87
C ASN A 65 30.53 -8.93 17.39
N THR A 66 29.47 -8.79 18.18
CA THR A 66 29.49 -8.52 19.63
C THR A 66 30.08 -9.68 20.45
N THR A 67 31.18 -9.41 21.17
CA THR A 67 31.79 -10.32 22.16
C THR A 67 31.98 -9.60 23.51
N GLY A 68 31.45 -10.15 24.61
CA GLY A 68 31.70 -9.64 25.98
C GLY A 68 30.64 -8.70 26.60
N LEU A 69 31.01 -7.99 27.68
CA LEU A 69 30.14 -7.18 28.55
C LEU A 69 29.96 -5.75 27.99
N PHE A 70 28.75 -5.39 27.55
CA PHE A 70 28.50 -4.18 26.74
C PHE A 70 28.25 -2.89 27.53
N ARG A 71 28.67 -1.76 26.94
CA ARG A 71 28.36 -0.37 27.35
C ARG A 71 27.14 0.24 26.63
N GLY A 72 26.31 -0.58 25.99
CA GLY A 72 25.06 -0.18 25.33
C GLY A 72 25.08 -0.33 23.79
N PRO A 73 23.99 -0.82 23.18
CA PRO A 73 23.82 -1.03 21.73
C PRO A 73 24.26 0.13 20.83
N ALA A 74 23.96 1.37 21.24
CA ALA A 74 24.29 2.56 20.46
C ALA A 74 25.81 2.71 20.17
N THR A 75 26.70 2.28 21.07
CA THR A 75 28.15 2.45 20.86
C THR A 75 28.69 1.51 19.77
N VAL A 76 28.15 0.29 19.71
CA VAL A 76 28.51 -0.71 18.68
C VAL A 76 27.95 -0.31 17.34
N ALA A 77 26.68 0.09 17.34
CA ALA A 77 25.94 0.43 16.14
C ALA A 77 26.58 1.58 15.36
N VAL A 78 27.22 2.56 16.02
CA VAL A 78 27.91 3.67 15.31
C VAL A 78 29.02 3.15 14.39
N LEU A 79 29.88 2.26 14.90
CA LEU A 79 31.02 1.74 14.15
C LEU A 79 30.54 0.80 13.04
N ILE A 80 29.67 -0.16 13.38
CA ILE A 80 29.17 -1.13 12.41
C ILE A 80 28.34 -0.46 11.32
N ARG A 81 27.56 0.58 11.63
CA ARG A 81 26.81 1.34 10.62
C ARG A 81 27.74 2.00 9.62
N LYS A 82 28.86 2.59 10.07
CA LYS A 82 29.84 3.18 9.15
C LYS A 82 30.46 2.08 8.27
N GLU A 83 30.93 0.99 8.87
CA GLU A 83 31.48 -0.14 8.12
C GLU A 83 30.49 -0.73 7.12
N MET A 84 29.20 -0.79 7.48
CA MET A 84 28.12 -1.26 6.62
C MET A 84 27.99 -0.35 5.39
N VAL A 85 27.84 0.96 5.58
CA VAL A 85 27.69 1.92 4.48
C VAL A 85 28.93 1.94 3.57
N ASP A 86 30.13 1.90 4.16
CA ASP A 86 31.40 1.87 3.45
C ASP A 86 31.60 0.55 2.66
N TYR A 87 30.90 -0.52 3.04
CA TYR A 87 30.92 -1.81 2.33
C TYR A 87 29.81 -1.92 1.27
N ILE A 88 28.56 -1.65 1.62
CA ILE A 88 27.41 -1.89 0.72
C ILE A 88 27.38 -0.92 -0.46
N THR A 89 27.89 0.32 -0.29
CA THR A 89 27.86 1.32 -1.36
C THR A 89 28.77 0.90 -2.53
N PRO A 90 30.08 0.66 -2.35
CA PRO A 90 30.93 0.20 -3.45
C PRO A 90 30.51 -1.17 -3.99
N ARG A 91 30.04 -2.07 -3.13
CA ARG A 91 29.56 -3.40 -3.52
C ARG A 91 28.36 -3.33 -4.47
N SER A 92 27.46 -2.37 -4.25
CA SER A 92 26.32 -2.14 -5.15
C SER A 92 26.74 -1.55 -6.51
N GLU A 93 27.82 -0.76 -6.56
CA GLU A 93 28.34 -0.20 -7.82
C GLU A 93 28.93 -1.28 -8.74
N THR A 94 29.58 -2.30 -8.17
CA THR A 94 30.17 -3.40 -8.96
C THR A 94 29.16 -4.47 -9.36
N PHE A 95 27.98 -4.48 -8.76
CA PHE A 95 26.94 -5.49 -8.98
C PHE A 95 26.62 -5.69 -10.47
N VAL A 96 26.27 -4.61 -11.17
CA VAL A 96 25.87 -4.68 -12.59
C VAL A 96 27.00 -5.24 -13.48
N ALA A 97 28.23 -4.82 -13.22
CA ALA A 97 29.40 -5.29 -13.97
C ALA A 97 29.67 -6.79 -13.73
N GLU A 98 29.50 -7.27 -12.51
CA GLU A 98 29.66 -8.68 -12.14
C GLU A 98 28.57 -9.56 -12.76
N THR A 99 27.30 -9.13 -12.71
CA THR A 99 26.17 -9.85 -13.32
C THR A 99 26.34 -9.96 -14.84
N MET A 100 26.80 -8.90 -15.51
CA MET A 100 27.09 -8.92 -16.95
C MET A 100 28.27 -9.84 -17.29
N ALA A 101 29.30 -9.92 -16.44
CA ALA A 101 30.46 -10.78 -16.67
C ALA A 101 30.15 -12.28 -16.47
N GLN A 102 29.14 -12.61 -15.67
CA GLN A 102 28.72 -14.00 -15.41
C GLN A 102 27.81 -14.58 -16.52
N GLY A 103 27.21 -13.73 -17.36
CA GLY A 103 26.25 -14.10 -18.41
C GLY A 103 26.81 -14.87 -19.62
N ASP A 104 28.13 -15.05 -19.73
CA ASP A 104 28.77 -15.73 -20.89
C ASP A 104 29.19 -17.18 -20.60
N GLY A 105 28.88 -17.74 -19.42
CA GLY A 105 29.36 -19.04 -18.98
C GLY A 105 28.28 -20.03 -18.55
N ASN A 106 27.76 -20.83 -19.49
CA ASN A 106 27.20 -22.18 -19.32
C ASN A 106 26.79 -22.61 -17.89
N ALA A 107 25.73 -22.02 -17.33
CA ALA A 107 25.11 -22.43 -16.08
C ALA A 107 23.61 -22.77 -16.29
N ASP A 108 23.15 -23.81 -15.59
CA ASP A 108 21.76 -24.31 -15.59
C ASP A 108 20.74 -23.18 -15.25
N PRO A 109 19.51 -23.18 -15.81
CA PRO A 109 18.58 -22.04 -15.72
C PRO A 109 17.78 -21.95 -14.40
N ALA A 110 18.34 -22.35 -13.25
CA ALA A 110 17.55 -22.53 -12.02
C ALA A 110 17.84 -21.55 -10.87
N GLU A 111 18.79 -20.62 -11.01
CA GLU A 111 18.93 -19.47 -10.09
C GLU A 111 18.93 -18.19 -10.92
N GLU A 112 17.76 -17.78 -11.40
CA GLU A 112 17.56 -16.42 -11.88
C GLU A 112 17.72 -15.50 -10.65
N ALA A 113 18.85 -14.81 -10.54
CA ALA A 113 19.04 -13.76 -9.55
C ALA A 113 17.85 -12.78 -9.65
N SER A 114 17.26 -12.42 -8.50
CA SER A 114 16.09 -11.53 -8.48
C SER A 114 16.44 -10.21 -9.18
N ASP A 115 15.59 -9.79 -10.12
CA ASP A 115 15.67 -8.49 -10.78
C ASP A 115 15.15 -7.36 -9.87
N ASP A 116 14.59 -7.67 -8.68
CA ASP A 116 14.08 -6.68 -7.75
C ASP A 116 15.23 -6.00 -6.97
N PRO A 117 15.35 -4.66 -7.02
CA PRO A 117 16.40 -3.93 -6.31
C PRO A 117 16.44 -4.16 -4.79
N ALA A 118 15.29 -4.39 -4.13
CA ALA A 118 15.27 -4.59 -2.70
C ALA A 118 15.84 -5.97 -2.33
N ASP A 119 15.56 -7.00 -3.12
CA ASP A 119 16.14 -8.33 -2.94
C ASP A 119 17.67 -8.28 -3.14
N ILE A 120 18.14 -7.63 -4.22
CA ILE A 120 19.57 -7.46 -4.50
C ILE A 120 20.28 -6.74 -3.33
N VAL A 121 19.69 -5.65 -2.83
CA VAL A 121 20.27 -4.93 -1.69
C VAL A 121 20.21 -5.77 -0.41
N SER A 122 19.14 -6.55 -0.20
CA SER A 122 19.04 -7.49 0.92
C SER A 122 20.20 -8.48 0.92
N ASP A 123 20.52 -9.05 -0.24
CA ASP A 123 21.63 -10.00 -0.39
C ASP A 123 22.99 -9.37 -0.07
N ILE A 124 23.22 -8.14 -0.53
CA ILE A 124 24.43 -7.36 -0.22
C ILE A 124 24.54 -7.05 1.28
N VAL A 125 23.43 -6.67 1.90
CA VAL A 125 23.34 -6.41 3.35
C VAL A 125 23.61 -7.68 4.15
N ASP A 126 23.07 -8.82 3.72
CA ASP A 126 23.31 -10.11 4.33
C ASP A 126 24.76 -10.59 4.14
N GLU A 127 25.38 -10.33 2.97
CA GLU A 127 26.80 -10.59 2.73
C GLU A 127 27.66 -9.82 3.73
N PHE A 128 27.36 -8.54 3.94
CA PHE A 128 28.00 -7.73 4.97
C PHE A 128 27.80 -8.33 6.37
N ALA A 129 26.57 -8.67 6.76
CA ALA A 129 26.29 -9.22 8.09
C ALA A 129 27.05 -10.54 8.33
N ARG A 130 27.09 -11.44 7.33
CA ARG A 130 27.86 -12.69 7.38
C ARG A 130 29.35 -12.43 7.53
N SER A 131 29.90 -11.38 6.91
CA SER A 131 31.32 -11.00 7.05
C SER A 131 31.70 -10.62 8.49
N LYS A 132 30.72 -10.23 9.33
CA LYS A 132 30.93 -9.85 10.74
C LYS A 132 30.79 -11.01 11.71
N ARG A 133 30.40 -12.20 11.24
CA ARG A 133 30.21 -13.37 12.09
C ARG A 133 31.54 -13.91 12.60
N ASN A 134 31.88 -13.59 13.84
CA ASN A 134 33.11 -14.08 14.48
C ASN A 134 32.94 -15.52 14.99
N PHE A 135 33.94 -16.38 14.75
CA PHE A 135 33.98 -17.81 15.20
C PHE A 135 33.95 -17.98 16.74
N PHE A 136 34.11 -16.90 17.51
CA PHE A 136 34.18 -16.89 18.97
C PHE A 136 32.97 -16.26 19.68
N SER A 137 31.82 -16.03 19.02
CA SER A 137 30.62 -15.43 19.65
C SER A 137 29.92 -16.28 20.72
N ARG A 138 30.55 -17.36 21.18
CA ARG A 138 30.06 -18.14 22.31
C ARG A 138 30.41 -17.40 23.61
N VAL A 139 29.37 -16.97 24.32
CA VAL A 139 29.33 -16.52 25.74
C VAL A 139 29.62 -15.01 25.91
N SER A 140 28.78 -14.16 26.51
CA SER A 140 27.84 -14.31 27.65
C SER A 140 26.85 -13.14 27.78
N ALA A 141 25.71 -13.43 28.44
CA ALA A 141 24.97 -12.56 29.39
C ALA A 141 24.19 -11.34 28.87
N TRP A 142 23.18 -11.57 28.03
CA TRP A 142 21.93 -10.80 28.11
C TRP A 142 20.75 -11.79 28.01
N ILE A 143 19.95 -11.83 29.07
CA ILE A 143 19.03 -12.90 29.45
C ILE A 143 17.60 -12.45 29.10
N LEU A 144 16.95 -13.13 28.14
CA LEU A 144 15.51 -13.50 28.08
C LEU A 144 14.94 -13.77 26.67
N SER A 145 15.76 -14.03 25.65
CA SER A 145 15.26 -14.62 24.39
C SER A 145 16.32 -15.53 23.75
N ASP A 146 15.93 -16.79 23.48
CA ASP A 146 16.86 -17.87 23.14
C ASP A 146 17.19 -17.94 21.64
N SER A 147 16.56 -17.13 20.78
CA SER A 147 16.88 -17.09 19.34
C SER A 147 17.78 -15.89 18.98
N ARG A 148 18.52 -16.01 17.87
CA ARG A 148 19.34 -14.90 17.34
C ARG A 148 18.43 -13.80 16.81
N GLU A 149 17.30 -14.19 16.24
CA GLU A 149 16.27 -13.36 15.65
C GLU A 149 15.67 -12.43 16.71
N ASP A 150 15.30 -12.96 17.88
CA ASP A 150 14.76 -12.14 18.98
C ASP A 150 15.75 -11.04 19.42
N LYS A 151 17.06 -11.33 19.40
CA LYS A 151 18.10 -10.35 19.75
C LYS A 151 18.25 -9.27 18.68
N ILE A 152 18.04 -9.63 17.41
CA ILE A 152 18.03 -8.66 16.31
C ILE A 152 16.83 -7.75 16.50
N ASP A 153 15.65 -8.30 16.79
CA ASP A 153 14.43 -7.54 17.01
C ASP A 153 14.55 -6.59 18.22
N ASP A 154 15.10 -7.05 19.34
CA ASP A 154 15.38 -6.21 20.52
C ASP A 154 16.32 -5.04 20.17
N PHE A 155 17.36 -5.30 19.37
CA PHE A 155 18.33 -4.29 18.96
C PHE A 155 17.73 -3.29 17.96
N VAL A 156 16.92 -3.77 17.00
CA VAL A 156 16.14 -2.93 16.07
C VAL A 156 15.21 -2.02 16.86
N GLN A 157 14.42 -2.58 17.78
CA GLN A 157 13.48 -1.84 18.60
C GLN A 157 14.18 -0.77 19.45
N GLU A 158 15.33 -1.08 20.05
CA GLU A 158 16.11 -0.10 20.81
C GLU A 158 16.64 1.04 19.90
N MET A 159 17.18 0.71 18.72
CA MET A 159 17.65 1.72 17.76
C MET A 159 16.53 2.62 17.27
N GLU A 160 15.34 2.07 17.03
CA GLU A 160 14.17 2.84 16.59
C GLU A 160 13.64 3.74 17.71
N THR A 161 13.52 3.20 18.93
CA THR A 161 13.06 3.96 20.11
C THR A 161 13.98 5.15 20.40
N ASN A 162 15.28 4.99 20.19
CA ASN A 162 16.27 6.04 20.39
C ASN A 162 16.54 6.90 19.14
N ALA A 163 15.82 6.67 18.03
CA ALA A 163 16.05 7.32 16.75
C ALA A 163 17.54 7.31 16.32
N PHE A 164 18.23 6.19 16.56
CA PHE A 164 19.67 6.03 16.31
C PHE A 164 20.01 6.20 14.81
N TRP A 165 19.20 5.56 13.95
CA TRP A 165 19.31 5.68 12.49
C TRP A 165 17.92 5.99 11.90
N PRO A 166 17.53 7.28 11.92
CA PRO A 166 16.24 7.75 11.42
C PRO A 166 15.98 7.35 9.96
N MET A 167 14.70 7.20 9.62
CA MET A 167 14.29 6.70 8.30
C MET A 167 14.78 7.59 7.15
N ASP A 168 14.69 8.92 7.30
CA ASP A 168 15.17 9.91 6.33
C ASP A 168 16.66 9.72 6.00
N ARG A 169 17.48 9.37 7.01
CA ARG A 169 18.91 9.09 6.79
C ARG A 169 19.16 7.75 6.12
N ARG A 170 18.28 6.77 6.33
CA ARG A 170 18.32 5.47 5.64
C ARG A 170 17.90 5.62 4.18
N GLU A 171 16.92 6.46 3.90
CA GLU A 171 16.42 6.74 2.54
C GLU A 171 17.49 7.36 1.65
N VAL A 172 18.34 8.26 2.14
CA VAL A 172 19.47 8.82 1.35
C VAL A 172 20.45 7.74 0.87
N ILE A 173 20.73 6.75 1.72
CA ILE A 173 21.61 5.63 1.37
C ILE A 173 20.88 4.70 0.41
N ALA A 174 19.62 4.39 0.69
CA ALA A 174 18.76 3.57 -0.16
C ALA A 174 18.61 4.12 -1.58
N GLU A 175 18.48 5.44 -1.76
CA GLU A 175 18.47 6.09 -3.08
C GLU A 175 19.76 5.83 -3.86
N THR A 176 20.90 5.82 -3.18
CA THR A 176 22.20 5.53 -3.81
C THR A 176 22.30 4.06 -4.21
N LEU A 177 21.94 3.15 -3.30
CA LEU A 177 21.94 1.72 -3.58
C LEU A 177 20.99 1.36 -4.73
N LEU A 178 19.78 1.94 -4.74
CA LEU A 178 18.80 1.71 -5.80
C LEU A 178 19.32 2.11 -7.17
N ARG A 179 19.93 3.29 -7.31
CA ARG A 179 20.52 3.73 -8.59
C ARG A 179 21.66 2.81 -9.06
N ASN A 180 22.42 2.24 -8.11
CA ASN A 180 23.54 1.37 -8.45
C ASN A 180 23.06 0.00 -8.95
N VAL A 181 21.96 -0.54 -8.40
CA VAL A 181 21.47 -1.90 -8.74
C VAL A 181 20.38 -1.92 -9.80
N ASP A 182 19.65 -0.82 -10.04
CA ASP A 182 18.57 -0.74 -11.02
C ASP A 182 19.07 -0.53 -12.47
N PHE A 183 19.81 -1.50 -13.01
CA PHE A 183 20.39 -1.40 -14.35
C PHE A 183 19.34 -1.31 -15.49
N LYS A 184 18.10 -1.74 -15.25
CA LYS A 184 16.99 -1.63 -16.20
C LYS A 184 16.32 -0.25 -16.15
N ASN A 185 16.67 0.60 -15.19
CA ASN A 185 16.05 1.90 -14.92
C ASN A 185 14.53 1.80 -14.73
N ALA A 186 14.08 0.71 -14.10
CA ALA A 186 12.66 0.48 -13.84
C ALA A 186 12.16 1.26 -12.62
N TYR A 187 13.07 1.63 -11.72
CA TYR A 187 12.80 2.24 -10.43
C TYR A 187 13.54 3.56 -10.21
N HIS A 188 14.34 4.04 -11.17
CA HIS A 188 14.92 5.38 -11.13
C HIS A 188 14.98 6.03 -12.52
N CYS A 189 15.07 7.36 -12.52
CA CYS A 189 15.18 8.11 -13.75
C CYS A 189 16.62 8.09 -14.30
N SER A 190 16.79 7.63 -15.53
CA SER A 190 18.09 7.62 -16.22
C SER A 190 18.30 8.79 -17.19
N MET A 191 17.39 9.78 -17.21
CA MET A 191 17.48 10.93 -18.12
C MET A 191 18.63 11.87 -17.74
N LYS A 192 19.35 12.34 -18.77
CA LYS A 192 20.44 13.32 -18.69
C LYS A 192 20.15 14.53 -19.57
N PHE A 193 20.69 15.69 -19.18
CA PHE A 193 20.37 16.99 -19.75
C PHE A 193 21.63 17.85 -19.95
N GLU A 194 21.58 18.77 -20.91
CA GLU A 194 22.70 19.66 -21.26
C GLU A 194 22.79 20.85 -20.31
N SER A 195 21.70 21.17 -19.61
CA SER A 195 21.62 22.31 -18.70
C SER A 195 20.76 22.01 -17.49
N GLU A 196 21.02 22.75 -16.40
CA GLU A 196 20.23 22.71 -15.17
C GLU A 196 18.76 23.12 -15.42
N GLN A 197 18.50 24.03 -16.36
CA GLN A 197 17.15 24.45 -16.72
C GLN A 197 16.33 23.29 -17.29
N GLN A 198 16.89 22.53 -18.24
CA GLN A 198 16.22 21.36 -18.81
C GLN A 198 15.95 20.29 -17.74
N LEU A 199 16.88 20.09 -16.80
CA LEU A 199 16.68 19.18 -15.67
C LEU A 199 15.55 19.66 -14.75
N ALA A 200 15.45 20.97 -14.48
CA ALA A 200 14.38 21.54 -13.67
C ALA A 200 13.00 21.33 -14.34
N GLU A 201 12.89 21.60 -15.64
CA GLU A 201 11.67 21.34 -16.42
C GLU A 201 11.30 19.84 -16.42
N HIS A 202 12.29 18.96 -16.48
CA HIS A 202 12.06 17.52 -16.36
C HIS A 202 11.55 17.11 -14.98
N ARG A 203 12.10 17.65 -13.89
CA ARG A 203 11.71 17.27 -12.51
C ARG A 203 10.20 17.38 -12.27
N ASP A 204 9.55 18.37 -12.88
CA ASP A 204 8.10 18.59 -12.77
C ASP A 204 7.26 17.54 -13.53
N SER A 205 7.84 16.89 -14.54
CA SER A 205 7.20 15.87 -15.38
C SER A 205 7.70 14.45 -15.13
N CYS A 206 8.77 14.28 -14.36
CA CYS A 206 9.41 13.00 -14.07
C CYS A 206 8.42 12.01 -13.43
N GLY A 207 8.32 10.78 -13.95
CA GLY A 207 7.44 9.74 -13.41
C GLY A 207 7.77 9.35 -11.95
N PHE A 208 9.02 9.53 -11.53
CA PHE A 208 9.49 9.23 -10.18
C PHE A 208 9.39 10.42 -9.21
N ARG A 209 8.95 11.60 -9.68
CA ARG A 209 8.74 12.74 -8.78
C ARG A 209 7.68 12.39 -7.72
N ILE A 210 7.82 12.99 -6.55
CA ILE A 210 6.83 12.84 -5.48
C ILE A 210 5.52 13.53 -5.90
N ALA A 211 4.44 12.77 -5.88
CA ALA A 211 3.07 13.23 -6.02
C ALA A 211 2.29 12.98 -4.73
N GLU A 212 1.33 13.86 -4.45
CA GLU A 212 0.39 13.69 -3.35
C GLU A 212 -0.98 13.26 -3.89
N CYS A 213 -1.70 12.46 -3.12
CA CYS A 213 -3.07 12.11 -3.43
C CYS A 213 -3.97 13.36 -3.48
N THR A 214 -4.84 13.43 -4.48
CA THR A 214 -5.81 14.51 -4.67
C THR A 214 -7.14 14.28 -3.97
N ASN A 215 -7.36 13.09 -3.40
CA ASN A 215 -8.58 12.78 -2.65
C ASN A 215 -8.54 13.46 -1.29
N ASP A 216 -9.64 14.14 -0.93
CA ASP A 216 -9.72 14.90 0.32
C ASP A 216 -9.49 13.99 1.55
N GLY A 217 -8.66 14.46 2.47
CA GLY A 217 -8.24 13.72 3.66
C GLY A 217 -7.12 12.69 3.45
N CYS A 218 -6.74 12.34 2.22
CA CYS A 218 -5.60 11.47 1.95
C CYS A 218 -4.28 12.26 1.97
N ARG A 219 -3.30 11.81 2.76
CA ARG A 219 -1.95 12.44 2.86
C ARG A 219 -0.83 11.57 2.32
N VAL A 220 -1.18 10.51 1.59
CA VAL A 220 -0.18 9.57 1.03
C VAL A 220 0.60 10.29 -0.06
N LYS A 221 1.92 10.12 -0.01
CA LYS A 221 2.87 10.56 -1.03
C LYS A 221 3.41 9.32 -1.75
N PHE A 222 3.51 9.38 -3.06
CA PHE A 222 3.95 8.28 -3.91
C PHE A 222 4.68 8.82 -5.15
N SER A 223 5.43 7.97 -5.84
CA SER A 223 5.97 8.28 -7.17
C SER A 223 4.82 8.54 -8.14
N ALA A 224 4.87 9.61 -8.93
CA ALA A 224 3.77 9.96 -9.82
C ALA A 224 3.33 8.83 -10.78
N ALA A 225 4.23 7.93 -11.15
CA ALA A 225 3.94 6.71 -11.90
C ALA A 225 2.95 5.76 -11.19
N HIS A 226 2.90 5.77 -9.86
CA HIS A 226 1.99 4.95 -9.03
C HIS A 226 0.65 5.61 -8.74
N ARG A 227 0.35 6.77 -9.34
CA ARG A 227 -0.91 7.50 -9.10
C ARG A 227 -2.15 6.63 -9.34
N GLU A 228 -2.16 5.90 -10.44
CA GLU A 228 -3.31 5.05 -10.81
C GLU A 228 -3.48 3.87 -9.85
N LYS A 229 -2.37 3.23 -9.46
CA LYS A 229 -2.36 2.16 -8.46
C LYS A 229 -2.93 2.67 -7.14
N HIS A 230 -2.45 3.81 -6.63
CA HIS A 230 -2.96 4.41 -5.41
C HIS A 230 -4.45 4.78 -5.54
N ASP A 231 -4.86 5.42 -6.63
CA ASP A 231 -6.25 5.82 -6.85
C ASP A 231 -7.22 4.62 -6.89
N ALA A 232 -6.76 3.46 -7.37
CA ALA A 232 -7.53 2.22 -7.36
C ALA A 232 -7.80 1.69 -5.93
N GLU A 233 -6.90 1.94 -4.97
CA GLU A 233 -6.98 1.43 -3.60
C GLU A 233 -7.23 2.52 -2.54
N CYS A 234 -7.28 3.79 -2.94
CA CYS A 234 -7.33 4.91 -2.01
C CYS A 234 -8.56 4.82 -1.08
N PRO A 235 -8.37 4.77 0.25
CA PRO A 235 -9.48 4.61 1.20
C PRO A 235 -10.34 5.87 1.32
N PHE A 236 -9.81 7.03 0.90
CA PHE A 236 -10.49 8.33 0.91
C PHE A 236 -11.23 8.64 -0.39
N LYS A 237 -11.08 7.79 -1.42
CA LYS A 237 -11.77 7.98 -2.68
C LYS A 237 -13.28 7.87 -2.48
N ILE A 238 -14.01 8.85 -3.00
CA ILE A 238 -15.47 8.85 -3.02
C ILE A 238 -15.94 8.00 -4.21
N LEU A 239 -16.80 7.02 -3.92
CA LEU A 239 -17.30 6.05 -4.90
C LEU A 239 -18.83 5.97 -4.81
N PRO A 240 -19.53 5.69 -5.92
CA PRO A 240 -20.96 5.39 -5.85
C PRO A 240 -21.22 4.19 -4.92
N CYS A 241 -22.33 4.22 -4.18
CA CYS A 241 -22.70 3.13 -3.30
C CYS A 241 -22.77 1.78 -4.04
N GLU A 242 -22.19 0.72 -3.44
CA GLU A 242 -22.19 -0.64 -4.00
C GLU A 242 -23.60 -1.24 -4.10
N GLN A 243 -24.49 -0.84 -3.20
CA GLN A 243 -25.92 -1.21 -3.24
C GLN A 243 -26.74 -0.31 -4.19
N LYS A 244 -26.08 0.56 -4.97
CA LYS A 244 -26.68 1.46 -5.97
C LYS A 244 -27.72 2.42 -5.40
N CYS A 245 -27.54 2.86 -4.14
CA CYS A 245 -28.29 4.00 -3.64
C CYS A 245 -27.77 5.31 -4.30
N PRO A 246 -28.51 6.44 -4.18
CA PRO A 246 -28.11 7.71 -4.79
C PRO A 246 -26.84 8.35 -4.23
N GLU A 247 -26.34 7.86 -3.09
CA GLU A 247 -25.21 8.46 -2.38
C GLU A 247 -23.85 8.02 -2.95
N SER A 248 -22.87 8.92 -2.85
CA SER A 248 -21.46 8.60 -3.09
C SER A 248 -20.72 8.61 -1.76
N ILE A 249 -20.09 7.49 -1.43
CA ILE A 249 -19.54 7.18 -0.12
C ILE A 249 -18.03 7.02 -0.24
N MET A 250 -17.31 7.51 0.78
CA MET A 250 -15.88 7.26 0.90
C MET A 250 -15.62 5.76 1.01
N ARG A 251 -14.66 5.22 0.25
CA ARG A 251 -14.36 3.77 0.19
C ARG A 251 -14.29 3.13 1.58
N ARG A 252 -13.55 3.73 2.52
CA ARG A 252 -13.41 3.20 3.89
C ARG A 252 -14.71 3.16 4.70
N GLU A 253 -15.73 3.92 4.29
CA GLU A 253 -17.02 4.04 4.97
C GLU A 253 -18.13 3.24 4.27
N MET A 254 -17.84 2.64 3.10
CA MET A 254 -18.80 1.94 2.26
C MET A 254 -19.50 0.81 3.02
N ASP A 255 -18.73 -0.08 3.66
CA ASP A 255 -19.27 -1.20 4.42
C ASP A 255 -20.22 -0.72 5.53
N ARG A 256 -19.76 0.28 6.31
CA ARG A 256 -20.56 0.86 7.39
C ARG A 256 -21.85 1.45 6.85
N HIS A 257 -21.80 2.20 5.74
CA HIS A 257 -22.98 2.74 5.09
C HIS A 257 -23.97 1.63 4.70
N CYS A 258 -23.50 0.63 3.94
CA CYS A 258 -24.29 -0.49 3.42
C CYS A 258 -24.99 -1.31 4.51
N ILE A 259 -24.41 -1.44 5.70
CA ILE A 259 -25.00 -2.23 6.81
C ILE A 259 -25.82 -1.38 7.80
N THR A 260 -25.70 -0.06 7.82
CA THR A 260 -26.36 0.78 8.83
C THR A 260 -27.46 1.64 8.25
N VAL A 261 -27.09 2.58 7.38
CA VAL A 261 -27.93 3.72 6.98
C VAL A 261 -28.32 3.70 5.51
N CYS A 262 -27.78 2.77 4.71
CA CYS A 262 -28.10 2.69 3.31
C CYS A 262 -29.60 2.40 3.11
N PRO A 263 -30.33 3.19 2.29
CA PRO A 263 -31.74 2.91 2.00
C PRO A 263 -31.94 1.60 1.22
N MET A 264 -30.90 1.12 0.53
CA MET A 264 -30.90 -0.13 -0.22
C MET A 264 -30.53 -1.35 0.64
N LYS A 265 -30.21 -1.15 1.92
CA LYS A 265 -29.92 -2.22 2.87
C LYS A 265 -31.08 -3.21 2.91
N LEU A 266 -30.77 -4.49 2.73
CA LEU A 266 -31.76 -5.55 2.87
C LEU A 266 -32.20 -5.69 4.33
N MET A 267 -33.50 -5.70 4.55
CA MET A 267 -34.11 -5.98 5.85
C MET A 267 -35.16 -7.08 5.72
N ASN A 268 -35.33 -7.85 6.78
CA ASN A 268 -36.50 -8.73 6.91
C ASN A 268 -37.73 -7.88 7.22
N CYS A 269 -38.87 -8.30 6.70
CA CYS A 269 -40.16 -7.69 7.02
C CYS A 269 -40.34 -7.59 8.55
N PRO A 270 -40.83 -6.47 9.11
CA PRO A 270 -41.13 -6.37 10.54
C PRO A 270 -42.11 -7.43 11.06
N PHE A 271 -42.90 -8.03 10.16
CA PHE A 271 -43.81 -9.15 10.42
C PHE A 271 -43.15 -10.54 10.34
N TYR A 272 -41.83 -10.63 10.19
CA TYR A 272 -41.10 -11.89 10.02
C TYR A 272 -41.34 -12.90 11.12
N GLN A 273 -41.37 -12.44 12.38
CA GLN A 273 -41.56 -13.32 13.54
C GLN A 273 -42.97 -13.94 13.60
N ILE A 274 -43.93 -13.39 12.86
CA ILE A 274 -45.32 -13.85 12.87
C ILE A 274 -45.76 -14.45 11.52
N GLY A 275 -44.85 -14.60 10.56
CA GLY A 275 -45.10 -15.38 9.34
C GLY A 275 -44.55 -14.80 8.04
N CYS A 276 -44.30 -13.49 7.95
CA CYS A 276 -43.87 -12.85 6.70
C CYS A 276 -42.37 -13.06 6.42
N GLN A 277 -42.02 -14.05 5.60
CA GLN A 277 -40.62 -14.39 5.28
C GLN A 277 -39.98 -13.52 4.18
N SER A 278 -40.53 -12.32 3.94
CA SER A 278 -40.03 -11.41 2.90
C SER A 278 -38.77 -10.67 3.36
N ALA A 279 -37.80 -10.55 2.45
CA ALA A 279 -36.62 -9.71 2.61
C ALA A 279 -36.49 -8.76 1.41
N PHE A 280 -36.30 -7.47 1.67
CA PHE A 280 -36.33 -6.43 0.65
C PHE A 280 -35.52 -5.19 1.07
N PRO A 281 -35.19 -4.27 0.14
CA PRO A 281 -34.52 -3.02 0.48
C PRO A 281 -35.33 -2.17 1.46
N GLN A 282 -34.67 -1.57 2.46
CA GLN A 282 -35.34 -0.77 3.49
C GLN A 282 -36.27 0.32 2.92
N CYS A 283 -35.89 0.96 1.82
CA CYS A 283 -36.69 2.00 1.17
C CYS A 283 -38.01 1.51 0.57
N THR A 284 -38.23 0.19 0.42
CA THR A 284 -39.48 -0.37 -0.11
C THR A 284 -40.42 -0.89 0.97
N LEU A 285 -40.12 -0.64 2.26
CA LEU A 285 -40.92 -1.12 3.38
C LEU A 285 -42.40 -0.72 3.29
N GLU A 286 -42.68 0.56 3.07
CA GLU A 286 -44.05 1.08 2.98
C GLU A 286 -44.83 0.40 1.87
N LYS A 287 -44.23 0.33 0.67
CA LYS A 287 -44.81 -0.35 -0.49
C LYS A 287 -45.09 -1.83 -0.21
N HIS A 288 -44.17 -2.54 0.43
CA HIS A 288 -44.39 -3.94 0.82
C HIS A 288 -45.54 -4.08 1.82
N CYS A 289 -45.58 -3.24 2.86
CA CYS A 289 -46.65 -3.29 3.85
C CYS A 289 -48.03 -3.00 3.25
N GLU A 290 -48.10 -2.09 2.27
CA GLU A 290 -49.32 -1.79 1.51
C GLU A 290 -49.75 -2.97 0.62
N GLU A 291 -48.82 -3.52 -0.19
CA GLU A 291 -49.11 -4.63 -1.12
C GLU A 291 -49.51 -5.94 -0.40
N PHE A 292 -48.99 -6.16 0.81
CA PHE A 292 -49.21 -7.39 1.59
C PHE A 292 -50.04 -7.15 2.87
N LEU A 293 -50.79 -6.05 2.92
CA LEU A 293 -51.61 -5.68 4.09
C LEU A 293 -52.52 -6.82 4.55
N HIS A 294 -53.22 -7.47 3.61
CA HIS A 294 -54.12 -8.58 3.89
C HIS A 294 -53.43 -9.71 4.67
N SER A 295 -52.28 -10.17 4.18
CA SER A 295 -51.50 -11.24 4.82
C SER A 295 -50.98 -10.81 6.19
N HIS A 296 -50.54 -9.56 6.33
CA HIS A 296 -50.12 -9.00 7.62
C HIS A 296 -51.28 -8.94 8.64
N LEU A 297 -52.49 -8.59 8.20
CA LEU A 297 -53.69 -8.62 9.04
C LEU A 297 -54.00 -10.04 9.53
N LEU A 298 -53.95 -11.05 8.66
CA LEU A 298 -54.16 -12.44 9.04
C LEU A 298 -53.15 -12.90 10.11
N TYR A 299 -51.86 -12.61 9.93
CA TYR A 299 -50.84 -12.94 10.92
C TYR A 299 -51.11 -12.25 12.27
N VAL A 300 -51.47 -10.97 12.26
CA VAL A 300 -51.79 -10.22 13.49
C VAL A 300 -53.05 -10.75 14.17
N LEU A 301 -54.12 -11.05 13.42
CA LEU A 301 -55.35 -11.63 13.94
C LEU A 301 -55.09 -13.00 14.59
N GLN A 302 -54.26 -13.84 13.96
CA GLN A 302 -53.86 -15.13 14.51
C GLN A 302 -53.15 -14.97 15.87
N VAL A 303 -52.29 -13.95 16.01
CA VAL A 303 -51.60 -13.63 17.27
C VAL A 303 -52.55 -13.07 18.32
N ILE A 304 -53.49 -12.20 17.94
CA ILE A 304 -54.48 -11.59 18.87
C ILE A 304 -55.44 -12.65 19.42
N HIS A 305 -55.98 -13.51 18.55
CA HIS A 305 -57.07 -14.43 18.87
C HIS A 305 -56.59 -15.85 19.23
N LYS A 306 -55.27 -16.13 19.22
CA LYS A 306 -54.65 -17.38 19.73
C LYS A 306 -55.34 -18.70 19.32
N GLN A 307 -55.80 -18.80 18.07
CA GLN A 307 -56.53 -19.96 17.52
C GLN A 307 -57.91 -20.24 18.17
N GLU A 308 -58.47 -19.29 18.93
CA GLU A 308 -59.83 -19.38 19.49
C GLU A 308 -60.92 -19.19 18.42
N VAL A 309 -60.52 -18.81 17.20
CA VAL A 309 -61.37 -18.36 16.09
C VAL A 309 -61.00 -19.20 14.86
N SER A 310 -61.99 -19.63 14.09
CA SER A 310 -61.75 -20.46 12.90
C SER A 310 -60.99 -19.67 11.81
N GLU A 311 -60.31 -20.37 10.91
CA GLU A 311 -59.62 -19.71 9.78
C GLU A 311 -60.60 -18.89 8.92
N GLU A 312 -61.81 -19.40 8.69
CA GLU A 312 -62.86 -18.69 7.95
C GLU A 312 -63.32 -17.40 8.66
N GLU A 313 -63.43 -17.43 9.99
CA GLU A 313 -63.78 -16.25 10.79
C GLU A 313 -62.65 -15.21 10.80
N MET A 314 -61.38 -15.63 10.80
CA MET A 314 -60.23 -14.72 10.68
C MET A 314 -60.18 -14.05 9.31
N GLU A 315 -60.44 -14.81 8.24
CA GLU A 315 -60.52 -14.32 6.87
C GLU A 315 -61.62 -13.26 6.71
N GLN A 316 -62.82 -13.54 7.25
CA GLN A 316 -63.91 -12.57 7.24
C GLN A 316 -63.56 -11.29 8.00
N ARG A 317 -62.89 -11.40 9.16
CA ARG A 317 -62.44 -10.22 9.93
C ARG A 317 -61.39 -9.42 9.17
N ALA A 318 -60.42 -10.06 8.53
CA ALA A 318 -59.42 -9.37 7.71
C ALA A 318 -60.09 -8.57 6.59
N GLN A 319 -61.02 -9.18 5.85
CA GLN A 319 -61.76 -8.50 4.77
C GLN A 319 -62.62 -7.33 5.27
N LEU A 320 -63.20 -7.44 6.46
CA LEU A 320 -63.96 -6.35 7.09
C LEU A 320 -63.06 -5.19 7.48
N LEU A 321 -61.87 -5.47 8.04
CA LEU A 321 -60.89 -4.46 8.41
C LEU A 321 -60.36 -3.71 7.18
N GLU A 322 -60.10 -4.41 6.08
CA GLU A 322 -59.66 -3.80 4.81
C GLU A 322 -60.71 -2.88 4.19
N LYS A 323 -61.99 -3.24 4.31
CA LYS A 323 -63.11 -2.44 3.78
C LYS A 323 -63.55 -1.31 4.72
N SER A 324 -62.92 -1.20 5.90
CA SER A 324 -63.31 -0.22 6.89
C SER A 324 -62.82 1.19 6.54
N GLU A 325 -63.50 2.22 7.07
CA GLU A 325 -63.14 3.63 6.84
C GLU A 325 -61.71 3.99 7.31
N CYS A 326 -61.08 3.13 8.12
CA CYS A 326 -59.72 3.30 8.66
C CYS A 326 -58.66 2.47 7.91
N GLN A 327 -58.94 2.00 6.68
CA GLN A 327 -57.97 1.27 5.85
C GLN A 327 -56.61 1.97 5.76
N LYS A 328 -56.62 3.31 5.67
CA LYS A 328 -55.40 4.12 5.60
C LYS A 328 -54.52 3.99 6.84
N GLU A 329 -55.12 3.98 8.04
CA GLU A 329 -54.40 3.82 9.30
C GLU A 329 -53.80 2.41 9.41
N LEU A 330 -54.47 1.40 8.85
CA LEU A 330 -53.96 0.02 8.78
C LEU A 330 -52.79 -0.10 7.78
N SER A 331 -52.84 0.56 6.62
CA SER A 331 -51.76 0.55 5.63
C SER A 331 -50.51 1.32 6.09
N GLU A 332 -50.66 2.34 6.93
CA GLU A 332 -49.55 3.12 7.49
C GLU A 332 -48.83 2.40 8.66
N ALA A 333 -49.39 1.29 9.16
CA ALA A 333 -48.80 0.50 10.23
C ALA A 333 -47.71 -0.45 9.69
N LEU A 334 -46.45 -0.05 9.85
CA LEU A 334 -45.29 -0.74 9.28
C LEU A 334 -44.70 -1.86 10.15
N ASP A 335 -45.26 -2.11 11.33
CA ASP A 335 -44.78 -3.16 12.24
C ASP A 335 -45.90 -3.87 13.00
N VAL A 336 -45.55 -5.01 13.61
CA VAL A 336 -46.49 -5.85 14.35
C VAL A 336 -47.21 -5.06 15.45
N ARG A 337 -46.51 -4.17 16.16
CA ARG A 337 -47.07 -3.45 17.30
C ARG A 337 -48.08 -2.40 16.84
N SER A 338 -47.70 -1.57 15.87
CA SER A 338 -48.56 -0.54 15.27
C SER A 338 -49.80 -1.17 14.64
N LEU A 339 -49.64 -2.26 13.87
CA LEU A 339 -50.79 -2.93 13.23
C LEU A 339 -51.69 -3.59 14.27
N THR A 340 -51.13 -4.22 15.30
CA THR A 340 -51.91 -4.79 16.42
C THR A 340 -52.76 -3.73 17.13
N MET A 341 -52.20 -2.54 17.35
CA MET A 341 -52.92 -1.45 18.00
C MET A 341 -54.07 -0.94 17.11
N ALA A 342 -53.80 -0.72 15.83
CA ALA A 342 -54.79 -0.27 14.85
C ALA A 342 -55.94 -1.29 14.70
N VAL A 343 -55.63 -2.58 14.59
CA VAL A 343 -56.64 -3.65 14.52
C VAL A 343 -57.52 -3.67 15.78
N LYS A 344 -56.94 -3.60 16.98
CA LYS A 344 -57.71 -3.60 18.24
C LYS A 344 -58.61 -2.37 18.38
N GLU A 345 -58.12 -1.20 17.99
CA GLU A 345 -58.91 0.01 18.00
C GLU A 345 -60.10 -0.11 17.05
N GLN A 346 -59.87 -0.67 15.86
CA GLN A 346 -60.93 -0.85 14.88
C GLN A 346 -61.97 -1.91 15.31
N GLU A 347 -61.54 -3.04 15.87
CA GLU A 347 -62.45 -4.02 16.48
C GLU A 347 -63.29 -3.41 17.61
N ALA A 348 -62.71 -2.52 18.42
CA ALA A 348 -63.43 -1.83 19.49
C ALA A 348 -64.48 -0.83 18.95
N LYS A 349 -64.13 -0.09 17.88
CA LYS A 349 -65.06 0.81 17.17
C LYS A 349 -66.22 0.04 16.56
N MET A 350 -65.95 -1.08 15.87
CA MET A 350 -66.99 -1.95 15.30
C MET A 350 -67.93 -2.51 16.37
N LYS A 351 -67.39 -3.07 17.47
CA LYS A 351 -68.20 -3.56 18.60
C LYS A 351 -69.04 -2.48 19.28
N LYS A 352 -68.58 -1.22 19.28
CA LYS A 352 -69.36 -0.10 19.81
C LYS A 352 -70.53 0.23 18.87
N LEU A 353 -70.26 0.33 17.57
CA LEU A 353 -71.27 0.61 16.56
C LEU A 353 -72.36 -0.48 16.53
N GLU A 354 -71.98 -1.76 16.60
CA GLU A 354 -72.92 -2.89 16.69
C GLU A 354 -73.85 -2.79 17.91
N ARG A 355 -73.29 -2.42 19.07
CA ARG A 355 -74.07 -2.22 20.31
C ARG A 355 -75.03 -1.03 20.18
N ASP A 356 -74.56 0.09 19.65
CA ASP A 356 -75.38 1.29 19.49
C ASP A 356 -76.53 1.05 18.49
N LEU A 357 -76.31 0.27 17.42
CA LEU A 357 -77.34 -0.14 16.48
C LEU A 357 -78.36 -1.12 17.08
N SER A 358 -77.90 -2.07 17.89
CA SER A 358 -78.77 -3.06 18.56
C SER A 358 -79.67 -2.45 19.65
N ILE A 359 -79.30 -1.27 20.18
CA ILE A 359 -80.10 -0.51 21.16
C ILE A 359 -81.13 0.38 20.45
N ALA A 360 -80.89 0.78 19.20
CA ALA A 360 -81.76 1.64 18.41
C ALA A 360 -82.85 0.89 17.62
N SER A 361 -82.70 -0.43 17.44
CA SER A 361 -83.68 -1.37 16.87
C SER A 361 -84.57 -1.98 17.94
#